data_AF-A0AAD4BJ77-F1
#
_entry.id   AF-A0AAD4BJ77-F1
#
_cell.length_a   1.000
_cell.length_b   1.000
_cell.length_c   1.000
_cell.angle_alpha   90.00
_cell.angle_beta   90.00
_cell.angle_gamma   90.00
#
_symmetry.space_group_name_H-M   'P 1'
#
loop_
_entity.id
_entity.type
_entity.pdbx_description
1 polymer ?
#
loop_
_entity_poly.entity_id
_entity_poly.type
_entity_poly.pdbx_seq_one_letter_code
_entity_poly.pdbx_strand_id
1 'polypeptide(L)'
;MSKRLASFKGPSAPTSSPVLQPTQPVIPPTSPSRLSETTCHRRLRTLLQELRSISQTWDDIVLVDGLREARTLVDARTELDNMLSLLPPDSEPRSEIVGPKLAIMDNSIAQLDAIAAKLQKLLRRMSTVLDNLEASYHEAQRTKGARWCQEEALWVSWPLEKFVKSMADVELPYHRSLALIKDIIDRLRSHSITFEASRDAISQWVEQPYLAEDGWEGKWEDLCAVEVERWDAK
;
A
#
# COMPACT_ATOMS: atom_id res chain seq x y z
N MET A 1 -50.17 -69.45 -1.11
CA MET A 1 -51.21 -70.13 -1.91
C MET A 1 -51.26 -69.49 -3.29
N SER A 2 -51.16 -70.31 -4.33
CA SER A 2 -51.15 -69.93 -5.74
C SER A 2 -52.56 -69.97 -6.33
N LYS A 3 -52.89 -69.07 -7.26
CA LYS A 3 -53.85 -69.23 -8.38
C LYS A 3 -53.89 -67.91 -9.21
N ARG A 4 -53.37 -67.91 -10.46
CA ARG A 4 -54.03 -68.26 -11.75
C ARG A 4 -54.99 -67.12 -12.21
N LEU A 5 -55.08 -66.63 -13.46
CA LEU A 5 -54.62 -67.04 -14.81
C LEU A 5 -54.95 -65.92 -15.83
N ALA A 6 -54.32 -66.02 -17.03
CA ALA A 6 -54.77 -65.60 -18.38
C ALA A 6 -54.91 -64.09 -18.69
N SER A 7 -54.16 -63.48 -19.62
CA SER A 7 -53.98 -63.71 -21.08
C SER A 7 -55.18 -63.29 -21.93
N PHE A 8 -55.02 -62.20 -22.71
CA PHE A 8 -55.58 -62.08 -24.06
C PHE A 8 -54.66 -61.20 -24.94
N LYS A 9 -54.43 -61.68 -26.17
CA LYS A 9 -53.64 -61.07 -27.24
C LYS A 9 -54.47 -60.02 -28.01
N GLY A 10 -53.82 -59.00 -28.57
CA GLY A 10 -54.35 -58.20 -29.67
C GLY A 10 -53.45 -57.00 -30.04
N PRO A 11 -52.98 -56.84 -31.29
CA PRO A 11 -51.85 -55.97 -31.65
C PRO A 11 -52.28 -54.60 -32.21
N SER A 12 -51.38 -53.61 -32.15
CA SER A 12 -51.15 -52.57 -33.17
C SER A 12 -50.07 -51.59 -32.68
N ALA A 13 -48.93 -51.57 -33.36
CA ALA A 13 -47.99 -50.43 -33.36
C ALA A 13 -48.42 -49.46 -34.49
N PRO A 14 -47.73 -48.33 -34.75
CA PRO A 14 -47.22 -47.27 -33.87
C PRO A 14 -47.66 -45.87 -34.36
N THR A 15 -47.76 -44.85 -33.50
CA THR A 15 -47.84 -43.44 -33.97
C THR A 15 -47.24 -42.45 -32.96
N SER A 16 -46.06 -41.96 -33.35
CA SER A 16 -45.53 -40.60 -33.22
C SER A 16 -46.29 -39.59 -32.35
N SER A 17 -45.70 -39.16 -31.23
CA SER A 17 -45.39 -37.75 -30.90
C SER A 17 -45.06 -37.60 -29.41
N PRO A 18 -43.87 -37.10 -29.02
CA PRO A 18 -43.60 -36.74 -27.63
C PRO A 18 -44.32 -35.43 -27.30
N VAL A 19 -45.18 -35.49 -26.30
CA VAL A 19 -45.79 -34.31 -25.67
C VAL A 19 -44.68 -33.55 -24.93
N LEU A 20 -44.41 -32.34 -25.39
CA LEU A 20 -43.64 -31.32 -24.69
C LEU A 20 -44.27 -31.05 -23.32
N GLN A 21 -43.64 -31.55 -22.26
CA GLN A 21 -43.87 -31.03 -20.92
C GLN A 21 -43.28 -29.61 -20.87
N PRO A 22 -44.03 -28.59 -20.44
CA PRO A 22 -43.45 -27.29 -20.17
C PRO A 22 -42.61 -27.39 -18.91
N THR A 23 -41.30 -27.51 -19.11
CA THR A 23 -40.30 -27.33 -18.07
C THR A 23 -40.47 -25.90 -17.53
N GLN A 24 -41.12 -25.76 -16.38
CA GLN A 24 -41.09 -24.51 -15.64
C GLN A 24 -39.61 -24.19 -15.36
N PRO A 25 -39.11 -22.99 -15.73
CA PRO A 25 -37.78 -22.59 -15.33
C PRO A 25 -37.81 -22.35 -13.82
N VAL A 26 -37.23 -23.30 -13.07
CA VAL A 26 -36.82 -23.05 -11.68
C VAL A 26 -35.75 -21.99 -11.75
N ILE A 27 -36.14 -20.73 -11.56
CA ILE A 27 -35.20 -19.63 -11.34
C ILE A 27 -34.54 -19.93 -9.99
N PRO A 28 -33.24 -20.26 -9.92
CA PRO A 28 -32.58 -20.40 -8.63
C PRO A 28 -32.66 -19.04 -7.91
N PRO A 29 -32.91 -19.01 -6.60
CA PRO A 29 -32.88 -17.76 -5.85
C PRO A 29 -31.50 -17.14 -6.03
N THR A 30 -31.49 -15.96 -6.66
CA THR A 30 -30.29 -15.15 -6.87
C THR A 30 -29.69 -14.88 -5.48
N SER A 31 -28.66 -15.63 -5.11
CA SER A 31 -27.86 -15.30 -3.95
C SER A 31 -27.31 -13.88 -4.20
N PRO A 32 -27.44 -12.94 -3.26
CA PRO A 32 -26.97 -11.55 -3.44
C PRO A 32 -25.43 -11.46 -3.59
N SER A 33 -24.72 -12.57 -3.51
CA SER A 33 -23.27 -12.70 -3.42
C SER A 33 -22.53 -12.68 -4.76
N ARG A 34 -23.16 -12.32 -5.88
CA ARG A 34 -22.47 -12.16 -7.18
C ARG A 34 -23.02 -10.96 -7.96
N LEU A 35 -22.89 -9.76 -7.40
CA LEU A 35 -22.93 -8.57 -8.24
C LEU A 35 -21.77 -8.67 -9.23
N SER A 36 -22.07 -8.67 -10.52
CA SER A 36 -21.05 -8.78 -11.56
C SER A 36 -20.10 -7.58 -11.44
N GLU A 37 -18.83 -7.87 -11.20
CA GLU A 37 -17.81 -6.86 -11.02
C GLU A 37 -17.78 -5.87 -12.20
N THR A 38 -18.07 -4.60 -11.93
CA THR A 38 -18.06 -3.57 -12.98
C THR A 38 -16.65 -3.02 -13.21
N THR A 39 -16.44 -2.30 -14.32
CA THR A 39 -15.17 -1.58 -14.58
C THR A 39 -14.75 -0.64 -13.43
N CYS A 40 -15.70 0.00 -12.75
CA CYS A 40 -15.43 0.84 -11.57
C CYS A 40 -14.75 0.07 -10.41
N HIS A 41 -15.26 -1.12 -10.07
CA HIS A 41 -14.67 -2.01 -9.06
C HIS A 41 -13.21 -2.34 -9.38
N ARG A 42 -12.95 -2.78 -10.61
CA ARG A 42 -11.60 -3.12 -11.07
C ARG A 42 -10.65 -1.93 -10.96
N ARG A 43 -11.09 -0.76 -11.46
CA ARG A 43 -10.29 0.47 -11.43
C ARG A 43 -10.00 0.92 -10.00
N LEU A 44 -11.01 0.93 -9.13
CA LEU A 44 -10.82 1.26 -7.71
C LEU A 44 -9.79 0.33 -7.08
N ARG A 45 -9.96 -1.00 -7.20
CA ARG A 45 -8.99 -1.96 -6.65
C ARG A 45 -7.58 -1.68 -7.13
N THR A 46 -7.38 -1.44 -8.42
CA THR A 46 -6.05 -1.13 -8.98
C THR A 46 -5.44 0.11 -8.32
N LEU A 47 -6.21 1.17 -8.14
CA LEU A 47 -5.73 2.39 -7.48
C LEU A 47 -5.38 2.13 -6.00
N LEU A 48 -6.20 1.36 -5.28
CA LEU A 48 -5.93 0.98 -3.89
C LEU A 48 -4.66 0.13 -3.76
N GLN A 49 -4.49 -0.86 -4.63
CA GLN A 49 -3.27 -1.68 -4.68
C GLN A 49 -2.04 -0.85 -5.05
N GLU A 50 -2.20 0.18 -5.88
CA GLU A 50 -1.12 1.12 -6.17
C GLU A 50 -0.73 1.94 -4.93
N LEU A 51 -1.70 2.44 -4.15
CA LEU A 51 -1.43 3.12 -2.87
C LEU A 51 -0.70 2.19 -1.88
N ARG A 52 -1.14 0.93 -1.75
CA ARG A 52 -0.45 -0.11 -0.96
C ARG A 52 1.01 -0.25 -1.40
N SER A 53 1.24 -0.40 -2.70
CA SER A 53 2.59 -0.56 -3.26
C SER A 53 3.48 0.66 -3.02
N ILE A 54 2.95 1.88 -3.17
CA ILE A 54 3.68 3.12 -2.86
C ILE A 54 4.08 3.14 -1.39
N SER A 55 3.17 2.77 -0.50
CA SER A 55 3.37 2.75 0.95
C SER A 55 4.43 1.72 1.36
N GLN A 56 4.39 0.50 0.82
CA GLN A 56 5.43 -0.51 1.06
C GLN A 56 6.80 -0.06 0.56
N THR A 57 6.85 0.55 -0.64
CA THR A 57 8.11 1.10 -1.18
C THR A 57 8.63 2.25 -0.32
N TRP A 58 7.74 3.04 0.30
CA TRP A 58 8.12 4.08 1.24
C TRP A 58 8.84 3.48 2.45
N ASP A 59 8.26 2.44 3.05
CA ASP A 59 8.83 1.78 4.23
C ASP A 59 10.18 1.13 3.92
N ASP A 60 10.31 0.46 2.77
CA ASP A 60 11.59 -0.08 2.32
C ASP A 60 12.66 1.01 2.19
N ILE A 61 12.33 2.14 1.55
CA ILE A 61 13.27 3.25 1.39
C ILE A 61 13.66 3.85 2.73
N VAL A 62 12.70 4.06 3.64
CA VAL A 62 12.95 4.73 4.92
C VAL A 62 13.69 3.81 5.89
N LEU A 63 13.21 2.58 6.09
CA LEU A 63 13.66 1.69 7.15
C LEU A 63 14.86 0.83 6.74
N VAL A 64 15.06 0.61 5.44
CA VAL A 64 16.20 -0.18 4.93
C VAL A 64 17.28 0.73 4.39
N ASP A 65 17.04 1.42 3.28
CA ASP A 65 18.07 2.22 2.61
C ASP A 65 18.44 3.45 3.45
N GLY A 66 17.44 4.24 3.86
CA GLY A 66 17.63 5.47 4.62
C GLY A 66 18.34 5.25 5.94
N LEU A 67 17.86 4.28 6.71
CA LEU A 67 18.44 3.94 8.00
C LEU A 67 19.86 3.38 7.88
N ARG A 68 20.17 2.61 6.83
CA ARG A 68 21.53 2.13 6.56
C ARG A 68 22.49 3.30 6.34
N GLU A 69 22.14 4.24 5.46
CA GLU A 69 23.00 5.39 5.16
C GLU A 69 23.15 6.33 6.36
N ALA A 70 22.07 6.55 7.11
CA ALA A 70 22.10 7.39 8.31
C ALA A 70 23.02 6.79 9.39
N ARG A 71 22.96 5.47 9.62
CA ARG A 71 23.88 4.78 10.53
C ARG A 71 25.31 4.83 10.05
N THR A 72 25.54 4.61 8.76
CA THR A 72 26.88 4.67 8.15
C THR A 72 27.53 6.04 8.35
N LEU A 73 26.76 7.13 8.22
CA LEU A 73 27.22 8.49 8.50
C LEU A 73 27.62 8.68 9.97
N VAL A 74 26.78 8.21 10.91
CA VAL A 74 27.06 8.32 12.35
C VAL A 74 28.27 7.48 12.76
N ASP A 75 28.38 6.26 12.23
CA ASP A 75 29.50 5.36 12.49
C ASP A 75 30.81 5.95 11.96
N ALA A 76 30.82 6.46 10.72
CA ALA A 76 32.00 7.09 10.14
C ALA A 76 32.48 8.30 10.94
N ARG A 77 31.55 9.11 11.46
CA ARG A 77 31.87 10.26 12.34
C ARG A 77 32.42 9.79 13.67
N THR A 78 31.77 8.82 14.31
CA THR A 78 32.21 8.27 15.60
C THR A 78 33.60 7.64 15.50
N GLU A 79 33.87 6.89 14.43
CA GLU A 79 35.18 6.33 14.16
C GLU A 79 36.25 7.41 13.94
N LEU A 80 35.91 8.50 13.23
CA LEU A 80 36.81 9.64 13.05
C LEU A 80 37.13 10.31 14.38
N ASP A 81 36.11 10.62 15.20
CA ASP A 81 36.29 11.22 16.52
C ASP A 81 37.17 10.35 17.43
N ASN A 82 36.93 9.03 17.42
CA ASN A 82 37.75 8.06 18.15
C ASN A 82 39.21 8.08 17.66
N MET A 83 39.45 8.08 16.35
CA MET A 83 40.82 8.15 15.81
C MET A 83 41.52 9.47 16.18
N LEU A 84 40.81 10.59 16.13
CA LEU A 84 41.33 11.89 16.51
C LEU A 84 41.67 11.96 18.00
N SER A 85 40.87 11.33 18.86
CA SER A 85 41.11 11.29 20.32
C SER A 85 42.38 10.51 20.71
N LEU A 86 42.86 9.62 19.85
CA LEU A 86 44.08 8.83 20.06
C LEU A 86 45.36 9.56 19.63
N LEU A 87 45.24 10.73 18.98
CA LEU A 87 46.39 11.51 18.56
C LEU A 87 47.09 12.17 19.75
N PRO A 88 48.43 12.23 19.75
CA PRO A 88 49.17 12.99 20.75
C PRO A 88 48.68 14.46 20.83
N PRO A 89 48.72 15.07 22.03
CA PRO A 89 48.51 16.51 22.16
C PRO A 89 49.43 17.26 21.20
N ASP A 90 48.89 18.32 20.57
CA ASP A 90 49.59 19.17 19.59
C ASP A 90 50.01 18.49 18.26
N SER A 91 49.46 17.32 17.94
CA SER A 91 49.67 16.68 16.63
C SER A 91 48.48 16.92 15.69
N GLU A 92 48.79 17.28 14.43
CA GLU A 92 47.77 17.43 13.40
C GLU A 92 47.37 16.05 12.81
N PRO A 93 46.08 15.83 12.55
CA PRO A 93 45.63 14.59 11.96
C PRO A 93 46.11 14.46 10.51
N ARG A 94 46.60 13.27 10.16
CA ARG A 94 47.10 13.00 8.80
C ARG A 94 45.93 12.88 7.82
N SER A 95 46.14 13.39 6.60
CA SER A 95 45.16 13.31 5.51
C SER A 95 44.74 11.87 5.18
N GLU A 96 45.65 10.91 5.35
CA GLU A 96 45.40 9.47 5.16
C GLU A 96 44.34 8.91 6.13
N ILE A 97 44.18 9.53 7.31
CA ILE A 97 43.21 9.11 8.33
C ILE A 97 41.87 9.82 8.10
N VAL A 98 41.92 11.13 7.87
CA VAL A 98 40.72 11.99 7.79
C VAL A 98 40.03 11.85 6.44
N GLY A 99 40.80 11.83 5.35
CA GLY A 99 40.29 11.84 3.98
C GLY A 99 39.31 10.71 3.66
N PRO A 100 39.65 9.44 3.96
CA PRO A 100 38.73 8.33 3.72
C PRO A 100 37.41 8.43 4.51
N LYS A 101 37.45 8.93 5.75
CA LYS A 101 36.23 9.09 6.57
C LYS A 101 35.34 10.21 6.04
N LEU A 102 35.93 11.36 5.68
CA LEU A 102 35.19 12.44 5.05
C LEU A 102 34.53 11.98 3.74
N ALA A 103 35.22 11.20 2.92
CA ALA A 103 34.64 10.65 1.69
C ALA A 103 33.43 9.73 1.94
N ILE A 104 33.47 8.92 3.00
CA ILE A 104 32.31 8.10 3.40
C ILE A 104 31.16 9.00 3.86
N MET A 105 31.44 10.00 4.71
CA MET A 105 30.44 10.94 5.20
C MET A 105 29.77 11.71 4.05
N ASP A 106 30.55 12.24 3.11
CA ASP A 106 30.05 12.96 1.93
C ASP A 106 29.17 12.07 1.05
N ASN A 107 29.60 10.82 0.83
CA ASN A 107 28.80 9.86 0.07
C ASN A 107 27.49 9.53 0.79
N SER A 108 27.51 9.25 2.09
CA SER A 108 26.30 8.98 2.86
C SER A 108 25.34 10.17 2.87
N ILE A 109 25.83 11.40 2.98
CA ILE A 109 25.00 12.61 2.86
C ILE A 109 24.36 12.69 1.47
N ALA A 110 25.12 12.44 0.40
CA ALA A 110 24.58 12.43 -0.97
C ALA A 110 23.52 11.33 -1.16
N GLN A 111 23.69 10.15 -0.57
CA GLN A 111 22.68 9.09 -0.61
C GLN A 111 21.42 9.46 0.18
N LEU A 112 21.56 10.09 1.35
CA LEU A 112 20.42 10.59 2.13
C LEU A 112 19.62 11.64 1.36
N ASP A 113 20.28 12.55 0.64
CA ASP A 113 19.61 13.50 -0.26
C ASP A 113 18.85 12.79 -1.39
N ALA A 114 19.46 11.76 -1.97
CA ALA A 114 18.79 10.93 -2.99
C ALA A 114 17.57 10.20 -2.43
N ILE A 115 17.63 9.71 -1.18
CA ILE A 115 16.50 9.10 -0.46
C ILE A 115 15.37 10.11 -0.27
N ALA A 116 15.66 11.31 0.25
CA ALA A 116 14.66 12.36 0.41
C ALA A 116 13.99 12.74 -0.93
N ALA A 117 14.76 12.78 -2.01
CA ALA A 117 14.23 13.02 -3.36
C ALA A 117 13.34 11.87 -3.86
N LYS A 118 13.70 10.61 -3.60
CA LYS A 118 12.86 9.44 -3.93
C LYS A 118 11.54 9.46 -3.16
N LEU A 119 11.56 9.76 -1.86
CA LEU A 119 10.35 9.87 -1.04
C LEU A 119 9.44 11.00 -1.53
N GLN A 120 10.00 12.16 -1.86
CA GLN A 120 9.25 13.25 -2.48
C GLN A 120 8.56 12.83 -3.79
N LYS A 121 9.23 12.00 -4.61
CA LYS A 121 8.65 11.46 -5.84
C LYS A 121 7.53 10.46 -5.57
N LEU A 122 7.67 9.59 -4.56
CA LEU A 122 6.60 8.68 -4.14
C LEU A 122 5.37 9.45 -3.65
N LEU A 123 5.56 10.51 -2.88
CA LEU A 123 4.46 11.35 -2.41
C LEU A 123 3.68 11.97 -3.57
N ARG A 124 4.38 12.53 -4.58
CA ARG A 124 3.72 13.05 -5.79
C ARG A 124 2.96 11.96 -6.55
N ARG A 125 3.49 10.74 -6.58
CA ARG A 125 2.80 9.60 -7.19
C ARG A 125 1.55 9.23 -6.40
N MET A 126 1.61 9.25 -5.08
CA MET A 126 0.43 9.05 -4.20
C MET A 126 -0.66 10.08 -4.55
N SER A 127 -0.30 11.35 -4.71
CA SER A 127 -1.25 12.41 -5.09
C SER A 127 -1.91 12.14 -6.42
N THR A 128 -1.12 11.70 -7.40
CA THR A 128 -1.64 11.33 -8.71
C THR A 128 -2.65 10.17 -8.61
N VAL A 129 -2.43 9.20 -7.73
CA VAL A 129 -3.37 8.08 -7.51
C VAL A 129 -4.66 8.56 -6.87
N LEU A 130 -4.59 9.50 -5.92
CA LEU A 130 -5.77 10.11 -5.28
C LEU A 130 -6.57 10.99 -6.25
N ASP A 131 -5.90 11.79 -7.08
CA ASP A 131 -6.55 12.56 -8.15
C ASP A 131 -7.29 11.61 -9.12
N ASN A 132 -6.65 10.46 -9.44
CA ASN A 132 -7.27 9.43 -10.27
C ASN A 132 -8.46 8.73 -9.59
N LEU A 133 -8.43 8.61 -8.26
CA LEU A 133 -9.52 8.07 -7.46
C LEU A 133 -10.73 9.02 -7.48
N GLU A 134 -10.50 10.31 -7.26
CA GLU A 134 -11.53 11.35 -7.35
C GLU A 134 -12.09 11.47 -8.78
N ALA A 135 -11.23 11.45 -9.80
CA ALA A 135 -11.67 11.43 -11.19
C ALA A 135 -12.55 10.20 -11.51
N SER A 136 -12.23 9.04 -10.92
CA SER A 136 -13.04 7.82 -11.06
C SER A 136 -14.42 7.98 -10.43
N TYR A 137 -14.51 8.66 -9.28
CA TYR A 137 -15.79 9.00 -8.66
C TYR A 137 -16.63 9.91 -9.54
N HIS A 138 -16.05 10.99 -10.08
CA HIS A 138 -16.78 11.89 -10.97
C HIS A 138 -17.22 11.23 -12.28
N GLU A 139 -16.42 10.31 -12.82
CA GLU A 139 -16.80 9.50 -13.97
C GLU A 139 -17.97 8.55 -13.64
N ALA A 140 -17.92 7.87 -12.50
CA ALA A 140 -19.00 7.02 -12.03
C ALA A 140 -20.28 7.81 -11.78
N GLN A 141 -20.18 9.01 -11.20
CA GLN A 141 -21.32 9.88 -10.95
C GLN A 141 -22.01 10.30 -12.25
N ARG A 142 -21.24 10.58 -13.32
CA ARG A 142 -21.79 10.91 -14.64
C ARG A 142 -22.44 9.72 -15.34
N THR A 143 -21.90 8.53 -15.18
CA THR A 143 -22.32 7.34 -15.95
C THR A 143 -23.39 6.51 -15.26
N LYS A 144 -23.34 6.40 -13.93
CA LYS A 144 -24.24 5.59 -13.11
C LYS A 144 -25.15 6.42 -12.19
N GLY A 145 -24.86 7.71 -12.02
CA GLY A 145 -25.63 8.62 -11.18
C GLY A 145 -25.12 8.71 -9.73
N ALA A 146 -25.54 9.78 -9.05
CA ALA A 146 -25.11 10.07 -7.67
C ALA A 146 -25.55 8.99 -6.67
N ARG A 147 -26.79 8.51 -6.78
CA ARG A 147 -27.34 7.48 -5.88
C ARG A 147 -26.49 6.22 -5.87
N TRP A 148 -26.06 5.76 -7.05
CA TRP A 148 -25.17 4.59 -7.18
C TRP A 148 -23.85 4.82 -6.43
N CYS A 149 -23.24 5.99 -6.57
CA CYS A 149 -21.95 6.27 -5.95
C CYS A 149 -22.03 6.44 -4.42
N GLN A 150 -23.17 6.86 -3.90
CA GLN A 150 -23.36 7.25 -2.49
C GLN A 150 -24.00 6.15 -1.64
N GLU A 151 -24.94 5.39 -2.20
CA GLU A 151 -25.75 4.43 -1.44
C GLU A 151 -25.39 2.97 -1.76
N GLU A 152 -24.93 2.66 -2.97
CA GLU A 152 -24.69 1.28 -3.39
C GLU A 152 -23.29 0.82 -2.95
N ALA A 153 -23.24 -0.24 -2.15
CA ALA A 153 -21.99 -0.88 -1.77
C ALA A 153 -21.31 -1.49 -3.00
N LEU A 154 -19.99 -1.31 -3.11
CA LEU A 154 -19.23 -1.88 -4.22
C LEU A 154 -19.09 -3.40 -4.07
N TRP A 155 -18.54 -3.86 -2.95
CA TRP A 155 -18.40 -5.30 -2.69
C TRP A 155 -19.15 -5.72 -1.43
N VAL A 156 -18.78 -5.15 -0.27
CA VAL A 156 -19.33 -5.58 1.02
C VAL A 156 -20.23 -4.51 1.60
N SER A 157 -19.66 -3.42 2.12
CA SER A 157 -20.45 -2.39 2.80
C SER A 157 -20.12 -0.96 2.38
N TRP A 158 -18.94 -0.72 1.79
CA TRP A 158 -18.53 0.62 1.39
C TRP A 158 -19.01 1.01 -0.01
N PRO A 159 -19.73 2.14 -0.15
CA PRO A 159 -19.99 2.76 -1.46
C PRO A 159 -18.74 3.51 -1.96
N LEU A 160 -18.71 3.81 -3.27
CA LEU A 160 -17.56 4.47 -3.90
C LEU A 160 -17.22 5.82 -3.25
N GLU A 161 -18.23 6.64 -2.95
CA GLU A 161 -18.03 7.95 -2.31
C GLU A 161 -17.29 7.82 -0.98
N LYS A 162 -17.61 6.78 -0.21
CA LYS A 162 -17.00 6.55 1.11
C LYS A 162 -15.53 6.21 0.99
N PHE A 163 -15.13 5.40 0.00
CA PHE A 163 -13.72 5.15 -0.28
C PHE A 163 -12.97 6.44 -0.62
N VAL A 164 -13.48 7.21 -1.59
CA VAL A 164 -12.83 8.44 -2.05
C VAL A 164 -12.70 9.46 -0.93
N LYS A 165 -13.79 9.74 -0.20
CA LYS A 165 -13.78 10.70 0.92
C LYS A 165 -12.86 10.28 2.04
N SER A 166 -12.87 9.00 2.41
CA SER A 166 -12.07 8.53 3.54
C SER A 166 -10.57 8.55 3.22
N MET A 167 -10.20 8.39 1.94
CA MET A 167 -8.82 8.38 1.48
C MET A 167 -8.25 9.76 1.17
N ALA A 168 -9.05 10.83 1.22
CA ALA A 168 -8.58 12.19 0.94
C ALA A 168 -7.39 12.61 1.83
N ASP A 169 -7.31 12.08 3.05
CA ASP A 169 -6.27 12.42 4.03
C ASP A 169 -5.12 11.40 4.10
N VAL A 170 -5.05 10.42 3.19
CA VAL A 170 -4.03 9.36 3.28
C VAL A 170 -2.61 9.90 3.13
N GLU A 171 -2.42 11.03 2.44
CA GLU A 171 -1.09 11.62 2.23
C GLU A 171 -0.52 12.35 3.44
N LEU A 172 -1.40 12.85 4.32
CA LEU A 172 -1.01 13.68 5.46
C LEU A 172 0.08 13.04 6.34
N PRO A 173 -0.04 11.77 6.77
CA PRO A 173 1.02 11.12 7.55
C PRO A 173 2.33 10.95 6.76
N TYR A 174 2.27 10.75 5.44
CA TYR A 174 3.46 10.67 4.58
C TYR A 174 4.15 12.02 4.38
N HIS A 175 3.39 13.11 4.27
CA HIS A 175 3.93 14.46 4.29
C HIS A 175 4.70 14.74 5.60
N ARG A 176 4.13 14.36 6.74
CA ARG A 176 4.76 14.52 8.06
C ARG A 176 5.99 13.64 8.22
N SER A 177 5.93 12.38 7.78
CA SER A 177 7.08 11.48 7.74
C SER A 177 8.20 12.08 6.89
N LEU A 178 7.92 12.58 5.68
CA LEU A 178 8.95 13.20 4.84
C LEU A 178 9.58 14.44 5.48
N ALA A 179 8.77 15.29 6.12
CA ALA A 179 9.27 16.46 6.82
C ALA A 179 10.21 16.07 7.97
N LEU A 180 9.82 15.07 8.76
CA LEU A 180 10.66 14.50 9.82
C LEU A 180 11.97 13.95 9.28
N ILE A 181 11.90 13.15 8.21
CA ILE A 181 13.09 12.57 7.59
C ILE A 181 14.05 13.65 7.09
N LYS A 182 13.55 14.69 6.43
CA LYS A 182 14.38 15.82 5.98
C LYS A 182 15.03 16.55 7.14
N ASP A 183 14.28 16.82 8.20
CA ASP A 183 14.81 17.46 9.41
C ASP A 183 15.91 16.62 10.08
N ILE A 184 15.75 15.30 10.14
CA ILE A 184 16.80 14.40 10.64
C ILE A 184 18.03 14.42 9.74
N ILE A 185 17.87 14.37 8.42
CA ILE A 185 18.99 14.46 7.46
C ILE A 185 19.75 15.77 7.68
N ASP A 186 19.05 16.89 7.79
CA ASP A 186 19.65 18.21 8.01
C ASP A 186 20.40 18.28 9.35
N ARG A 187 19.86 17.67 10.41
CA ARG A 187 20.58 17.52 11.70
C ARG A 187 21.85 16.69 11.56
N LEU A 188 21.77 15.51 10.93
CA LEU A 188 22.90 14.59 10.78
C LEU A 188 24.00 15.16 9.88
N ARG A 189 23.65 16.01 8.91
CA ARG A 189 24.59 16.74 8.05
C ARG A 189 25.53 17.65 8.85
N SER A 190 25.10 18.18 10.00
CA SER A 190 25.96 19.02 10.83
C SER A 190 27.17 18.25 11.35
N HIS A 191 28.38 18.75 11.11
CA HIS A 191 29.61 18.14 11.62
C HIS A 191 29.80 18.37 13.13
N SER A 192 29.02 19.25 13.75
CA SER A 192 29.08 19.57 15.18
C SER A 192 28.04 18.83 16.02
N ILE A 193 27.21 17.97 15.41
CA ILE A 193 26.24 17.18 16.17
C ILE A 193 26.98 16.16 17.06
N THR A 194 26.51 16.02 18.30
CA THR A 194 27.07 15.06 19.25
C THR A 194 26.60 13.64 18.93
N PHE A 195 27.34 12.64 19.40
CA PHE A 195 26.92 11.23 19.29
C PHE A 195 25.53 10.98 19.88
N GLU A 196 25.22 11.55 21.05
CA GLU A 196 23.91 11.41 21.68
C GLU A 196 22.79 12.01 20.81
N ALA A 197 23.00 13.22 20.29
CA ALA A 197 22.02 13.84 19.39
C ALA A 197 21.86 13.06 18.07
N SER A 198 22.94 12.49 17.53
CA SER A 198 22.87 11.58 16.39
C SER A 198 22.08 10.31 16.70
N ARG A 199 22.34 9.67 17.86
CA ARG A 199 21.61 8.48 18.30
C ARG A 199 20.12 8.78 18.45
N ASP A 200 19.77 9.88 19.10
CA ASP A 200 18.38 10.28 19.32
C ASP A 200 17.68 10.58 17.98
N ALA A 201 18.38 11.19 17.02
CA ALA A 201 17.86 11.40 15.67
C ALA A 201 17.61 10.06 14.92
N ILE A 202 18.49 9.07 15.08
CA ILE A 202 18.29 7.72 14.53
C ILE A 202 17.11 7.02 15.21
N SER A 203 16.97 7.13 16.54
CA SER A 203 15.81 6.59 17.25
C SER A 203 14.51 7.18 16.73
N GLN A 204 14.45 8.50 16.58
CA GLN A 204 13.29 9.18 16.01
C GLN A 204 13.00 8.76 14.56
N TRP A 205 14.05 8.50 13.76
CA TRP A 205 13.90 7.94 12.42
C TRP A 205 13.22 6.57 12.45
N VAL A 206 13.63 5.69 13.37
CA VAL A 206 13.09 4.32 13.47
C VAL A 206 11.62 4.32 13.92
N GLU A 207 11.25 5.22 14.84
CA GLU A 207 9.91 5.26 15.41
C GLU A 207 8.80 5.56 14.39
N GLN A 208 9.11 6.29 13.32
CA GLN A 208 8.13 6.72 12.29
C GLN A 208 6.76 7.11 12.89
N PRO A 209 6.71 8.07 13.84
CA PRO A 209 5.54 8.29 14.71
C PRO A 209 4.26 8.66 13.94
N TYR A 210 4.40 9.22 12.73
CA TYR A 210 3.26 9.60 11.90
C TYR A 210 2.70 8.44 11.07
N LEU A 211 3.43 7.33 10.90
CA LEU A 211 3.01 6.20 10.09
C LEU A 211 2.61 4.99 10.92
N ALA A 212 2.99 4.93 12.20
CA ALA A 212 2.70 3.79 13.07
C ALA A 212 1.20 3.46 13.17
N GLU A 213 0.35 4.48 13.36
CA GLU A 213 -1.11 4.33 13.45
C GLU A 213 -1.82 4.85 12.19
N ASP A 214 -1.38 6.00 11.68
CA ASP A 214 -2.05 6.69 10.57
C ASP A 214 -1.55 6.24 9.19
N GLY A 215 -0.50 5.42 9.11
CA GLY A 215 0.04 4.89 7.86
C GLY A 215 -0.88 3.88 7.18
N TRP A 216 -0.50 3.44 5.97
CA TRP A 216 -1.27 2.47 5.20
C TRP A 216 -1.57 1.19 5.99
N GLU A 217 -0.55 0.59 6.59
CA GLU A 217 -0.69 -0.65 7.36
C GLU A 217 -1.64 -0.48 8.55
N GLY A 218 -1.50 0.62 9.30
CA GLY A 218 -2.29 0.86 10.52
C GLY A 218 -3.76 1.18 10.26
N LYS A 219 -4.08 1.80 9.11
CA LYS A 219 -5.43 2.34 8.85
C LYS A 219 -6.18 1.67 7.71
N TRP A 220 -5.48 1.21 6.68
CA TRP A 220 -6.10 0.87 5.39
C TRP A 220 -6.01 -0.59 5.00
N GLU A 221 -4.96 -1.29 5.42
CA GLU A 221 -4.70 -2.67 4.97
C GLU A 221 -5.84 -3.63 5.36
N ASP A 222 -6.18 -3.70 6.65
CA ASP A 222 -7.29 -4.55 7.14
C ASP A 222 -8.64 -4.17 6.52
N LEU A 223 -8.88 -2.86 6.36
CA LEU A 223 -10.10 -2.33 5.77
C LEU A 223 -10.23 -2.80 4.32
N CYS A 224 -9.15 -2.68 3.52
CA CYS A 224 -9.16 -3.11 2.13
C CYS A 224 -9.27 -4.63 2.01
N ALA A 225 -8.64 -5.38 2.91
CA ALA A 225 -8.76 -6.84 2.96
C ALA A 225 -10.20 -7.31 3.19
N VAL A 226 -10.99 -6.55 3.97
CA VAL A 226 -12.40 -6.85 4.23
C VAL A 226 -13.31 -6.33 3.13
N GLU A 227 -13.11 -5.09 2.68
CA GLU A 227 -14.06 -4.39 1.81
C GLU A 227 -13.80 -4.59 0.32
N VAL A 228 -12.63 -5.09 -0.09
CA VAL A 228 -12.24 -5.21 -1.51
C VAL A 228 -12.11 -6.68 -1.88
N GLU A 229 -13.03 -7.18 -2.71
CA GLU A 229 -12.94 -8.56 -3.19
C GLU A 229 -11.62 -8.77 -3.96
N ARG A 230 -10.93 -9.90 -3.71
CA ARG A 230 -9.65 -10.25 -4.35
C ARG A 230 -8.50 -9.28 -4.04
N TRP A 231 -8.48 -8.74 -2.81
CA TRP A 231 -7.41 -7.83 -2.36
C TRP A 231 -6.00 -8.40 -2.57
N ASP A 232 -5.78 -9.66 -2.18
CA ASP A 232 -4.48 -10.35 -2.28
C ASP A 232 -4.30 -11.21 -3.53
N ALA A 233 -5.20 -11.12 -4.51
CA ALA A 233 -5.04 -11.88 -5.74
C ALA A 233 -3.88 -11.29 -6.56
N LYS A 234 -2.76 -12.03 -6.56
CA LYS A 234 -1.59 -11.80 -7.41
C LYS A 234 -1.89 -12.08 -8.88
#